data_AF-A0A1V1P9M7-F1
#
_entry.id   AF-A0A1V1P9M7-F1
#
_cell.length_a   1.000
_cell.length_b   1.000
_cell.length_c   1.000
_cell.angle_alpha   90.00
_cell.angle_beta   90.00
_cell.angle_gamma   90.00
#
_symmetry.space_group_name_H-M   'P 1'
#
loop_
_entity.id
_entity.type
_entity.pdbx_description
1 polymer ?
#
loop_
_entity_poly.entity_id
_entity_poly.type
_entity_poly.pdbx_seq_one_letter_code
_entity_poly.pdbx_strand_id
1 'polypeptide(L)'
;MYPTTKRTMILSIFLFFSLLINVVYSWPIPDTGQNKCYDLEKEIPCPKTGEPFYGQDGNYNINPKSYIKLDEKGNDLPDDATSWGMVRDNITGLIWEVKTAQDNIKNYSDLHDADNQYTWYDSNPMTNMGNPGLSGNGTDTEDFILNLNNSNFAVFSV
;
A
#
# COMPACT_ATOMS: atom_id res chain seq x y z
N MET A 1 -6.66 -62.13 -50.97
CA MET A 1 -6.49 -60.71 -51.37
C MET A 1 -7.13 -59.87 -50.28
N TYR A 2 -6.31 -59.18 -49.46
CA TYR A 2 -6.71 -58.60 -48.16
C TYR A 2 -7.72 -57.44 -48.30
N PRO A 3 -8.72 -57.33 -47.40
CA PRO A 3 -9.60 -56.17 -47.36
C PRO A 3 -8.95 -55.00 -46.61
N THR A 4 -8.98 -53.80 -47.19
CA THR A 4 -8.50 -52.56 -46.55
C THR A 4 -9.63 -51.93 -45.73
N THR A 5 -9.52 -52.07 -44.41
CA THR A 5 -10.42 -51.42 -43.44
C THR A 5 -10.07 -49.93 -43.33
N LYS A 6 -10.96 -49.03 -43.78
CA LYS A 6 -10.83 -47.59 -43.53
C LYS A 6 -11.06 -47.32 -42.04
N ARG A 7 -9.99 -46.99 -41.30
CA ARG A 7 -10.08 -46.49 -39.92
C ARG A 7 -10.30 -44.99 -39.95
N THR A 8 -11.53 -44.56 -39.68
CA THR A 8 -11.88 -43.17 -39.43
C THR A 8 -11.25 -42.74 -38.11
N MET A 9 -10.20 -41.93 -38.13
CA MET A 9 -9.66 -41.28 -36.93
C MET A 9 -10.58 -40.12 -36.56
N ILE A 10 -11.34 -40.26 -35.47
CA ILE A 10 -12.00 -39.12 -34.82
C ILE A 10 -10.94 -38.47 -33.94
N LEU A 11 -10.38 -37.35 -34.41
CA LEU A 11 -9.48 -36.51 -33.63
C LEU A 11 -10.33 -35.74 -32.61
N SER A 12 -10.47 -36.27 -31.39
CA SER A 12 -11.09 -35.53 -30.28
C SER A 12 -10.12 -34.45 -29.82
N ILE A 13 -10.32 -33.22 -30.29
CA ILE A 13 -9.69 -32.03 -29.73
C ILE A 13 -10.40 -31.74 -28.40
N PHE A 14 -9.82 -32.22 -27.29
CA PHE A 14 -10.13 -31.67 -25.98
C PHE A 14 -9.52 -30.27 -25.92
N LEU A 15 -10.34 -29.27 -26.27
CA LEU A 15 -10.04 -27.86 -26.04
C LEU A 15 -10.10 -27.66 -24.53
N PHE A 16 -8.97 -27.86 -23.85
CA PHE A 16 -8.75 -27.42 -22.48
C PHE A 16 -8.73 -25.89 -22.52
N PHE A 17 -9.91 -25.28 -22.51
CA PHE A 17 -10.06 -23.86 -22.24
C PHE A 17 -9.64 -23.68 -20.78
N SER A 18 -8.35 -23.55 -20.52
CA SER A 18 -7.89 -23.11 -19.21
C SER A 18 -8.50 -21.73 -19.03
N LEU A 19 -9.59 -21.64 -18.26
CA LEU A 19 -9.99 -20.36 -17.71
C LEU A 19 -8.78 -19.87 -16.94
N LEU A 20 -8.07 -18.90 -17.51
CA LEU A 20 -7.22 -18.00 -16.76
C LEU A 20 -8.18 -17.25 -15.86
N ILE A 21 -8.44 -17.81 -14.68
CA ILE A 21 -9.18 -17.13 -13.63
C ILE A 21 -8.24 -16.00 -13.21
N ASN A 22 -8.44 -14.80 -13.76
CA ASN A 22 -7.80 -13.61 -13.25
C ASN A 22 -8.34 -13.43 -11.82
N VAL A 23 -7.57 -13.89 -10.84
CA VAL A 23 -7.89 -13.63 -9.45
C VAL A 23 -7.72 -12.12 -9.25
N VAL A 24 -8.84 -11.41 -9.13
CA VAL A 24 -8.84 -10.00 -8.78
C VAL A 24 -8.62 -9.93 -7.28
N TYR A 25 -7.42 -9.52 -6.88
CA TYR A 25 -7.13 -9.21 -5.49
C TYR A 25 -7.51 -7.75 -5.22
N SER A 26 -8.40 -7.55 -4.25
CA SER A 26 -8.60 -6.24 -3.64
C SER A 26 -7.84 -6.26 -2.32
N TRP A 27 -7.02 -5.24 -2.10
CA TRP A 27 -6.41 -5.01 -0.80
C TRP A 27 -7.41 -4.29 0.11
N PRO A 28 -7.45 -4.62 1.41
CA PRO A 28 -8.33 -3.95 2.33
C PRO A 28 -7.91 -2.48 2.45
N ILE A 29 -8.90 -1.60 2.52
CA ILE A 29 -8.70 -0.16 2.70
C ILE A 29 -9.31 0.20 4.06
N PRO A 30 -8.58 0.88 4.96
CA PRO A 30 -9.11 1.26 6.25
C PRO A 30 -10.26 2.25 6.09
N ASP A 31 -11.30 2.09 6.91
CA ASP A 31 -12.45 2.99 6.92
C ASP A 31 -12.01 4.41 7.28
N THR A 32 -12.63 5.44 6.70
CA THR A 32 -12.26 6.84 7.01
C THR A 32 -12.60 7.21 8.47
N GLY A 33 -13.54 6.47 9.07
CA GLY A 33 -14.19 6.76 10.35
C GLY A 33 -15.42 7.65 10.22
N GLN A 34 -15.84 7.99 9.00
CA GLN A 34 -17.12 8.64 8.76
C GLN A 34 -18.26 7.64 9.04
N ASN A 35 -18.97 7.84 10.14
CA ASN A 35 -20.10 6.99 10.56
C ASN A 35 -21.47 7.68 10.40
N LYS A 36 -21.48 8.86 9.77
CA LYS A 36 -22.66 9.68 9.52
C LYS A 36 -23.00 9.70 8.03
N CYS A 37 -24.28 9.84 7.73
CA CYS A 37 -24.79 9.95 6.36
C CYS A 37 -25.46 11.31 6.15
N TYR A 38 -25.47 11.78 4.91
CA TYR A 38 -25.96 13.10 4.55
C TYR A 38 -26.90 13.02 3.34
N ASP A 39 -27.88 13.92 3.28
CA ASP A 39 -28.58 14.27 2.05
C ASP A 39 -27.92 15.52 1.43
N LEU A 40 -28.62 16.21 0.51
CA LEU A 40 -28.09 17.41 -0.14
C LEU A 40 -28.02 18.64 0.78
N GLU A 41 -28.61 18.59 1.97
CA GLU A 41 -28.81 19.75 2.85
C GLU A 41 -28.28 19.52 4.28
N LYS A 42 -28.31 18.29 4.79
CA LYS A 42 -28.03 17.99 6.21
C LYS A 42 -27.60 16.54 6.48
N GLU A 43 -27.17 16.32 7.72
CA GLU A 43 -26.97 14.99 8.30
C GLU A 43 -28.33 14.28 8.47
N ILE A 44 -28.37 13.00 8.11
CA ILE A 44 -29.53 12.12 8.21
C ILE A 44 -29.13 10.77 8.82
N PRO A 45 -30.07 9.98 9.34
CA PRO A 45 -29.83 8.57 9.60
C PRO A 45 -29.37 7.87 8.33
N CYS A 46 -28.46 6.91 8.46
CA CYS A 46 -27.94 6.21 7.29
C CYS A 46 -29.04 5.44 6.54
N PRO A 47 -29.25 5.72 5.23
CA PRO A 47 -30.34 5.12 4.47
C PRO A 47 -30.22 3.60 4.39
N LYS A 48 -31.32 2.91 4.13
CA LYS A 48 -31.34 1.47 3.87
C LYS A 48 -31.20 1.17 2.38
N THR A 49 -30.89 -0.08 2.04
CA THR A 49 -30.79 -0.51 0.64
C THR A 49 -32.06 -0.17 -0.14
N GLY A 50 -31.90 0.57 -1.24
CA GLY A 50 -33.00 1.02 -2.10
C GLY A 50 -33.56 2.41 -1.77
N GLU A 51 -33.17 3.01 -0.64
CA GLU A 51 -33.50 4.40 -0.33
C GLU A 51 -32.54 5.38 -1.04
N PRO A 52 -32.98 6.63 -1.32
CA PRO A 52 -32.09 7.67 -1.83
C PRO A 52 -30.86 7.86 -0.92
N PHE A 53 -29.71 8.19 -1.53
CA PHE A 53 -28.44 8.41 -0.83
C PHE A 53 -27.89 7.18 -0.07
N TYR A 54 -28.41 5.97 -0.31
CA TYR A 54 -27.80 4.73 0.17
C TYR A 54 -26.44 4.44 -0.49
N GLY A 55 -25.49 3.94 0.31
CA GLY A 55 -24.18 3.53 -0.17
C GLY A 55 -23.05 4.52 0.13
N GLN A 56 -23.28 5.45 1.07
CA GLN A 56 -22.26 6.33 1.62
C GLN A 56 -21.31 5.55 2.56
N ASP A 57 -20.17 6.16 2.91
CA ASP A 57 -19.20 5.54 3.84
C ASP A 57 -19.86 5.17 5.18
N GLY A 58 -20.69 6.06 5.74
CA GLY A 58 -21.42 5.81 6.99
C GLY A 58 -22.43 4.65 6.94
N ASN A 59 -22.79 4.14 5.75
CA ASN A 59 -23.61 2.95 5.62
C ASN A 59 -22.85 1.65 5.94
N TYR A 60 -21.53 1.70 6.03
CA TYR A 60 -20.68 0.54 6.10
C TYR A 60 -19.69 0.63 7.27
N ASN A 61 -19.32 -0.53 7.80
CA ASN A 61 -18.25 -0.69 8.78
C ASN A 61 -17.51 -1.97 8.38
N ILE A 62 -16.60 -1.85 7.40
CA ILE A 62 -15.98 -2.99 6.71
C ILE A 62 -14.60 -3.23 7.31
N ASN A 63 -13.77 -2.19 7.37
CA ASN A 63 -12.40 -2.26 7.89
C ASN A 63 -12.20 -1.16 8.94
N PRO A 64 -12.74 -1.33 10.17
CA PRO A 64 -12.55 -0.35 11.23
C PRO A 64 -11.07 -0.02 11.41
N LYS A 65 -10.74 1.28 11.53
CA LYS A 65 -9.37 1.76 11.71
C LYS A 65 -8.65 1.02 12.84
N SER A 66 -7.46 0.52 12.57
CA SER A 66 -6.63 -0.20 13.55
C SER A 66 -5.16 0.15 13.34
N TYR A 67 -4.54 0.78 14.34
CA TYR A 67 -3.16 1.24 14.27
C TYR A 67 -2.36 0.80 15.50
N ILE A 68 -1.08 0.50 15.32
CA ILE A 68 -0.13 0.18 16.40
C ILE A 68 1.09 1.11 16.28
N LYS A 69 1.52 1.68 17.41
CA LYS A 69 2.78 2.41 17.51
C LYS A 69 3.94 1.41 17.52
N LEU A 70 5.03 1.73 16.82
CA LEU A 70 6.24 0.92 16.82
C LEU A 70 7.47 1.74 17.25
N ASP A 71 8.41 1.10 17.94
CA ASP A 71 9.74 1.66 18.15
C ASP A 71 10.58 1.62 16.85
N GLU A 72 11.78 2.19 16.85
CA GLU A 72 12.67 2.25 15.67
C GLU A 72 13.06 0.86 15.13
N LYS A 73 12.95 -0.19 15.96
CA LYS A 73 13.23 -1.58 15.59
C LYS A 73 11.99 -2.33 15.11
N GLY A 74 10.85 -1.66 15.00
CA GLY A 74 9.58 -2.24 14.54
C GLY A 74 8.85 -3.06 15.60
N ASN A 75 9.21 -2.93 16.89
CA ASN A 75 8.49 -3.61 17.96
C ASN A 75 7.24 -2.83 18.36
N ASP A 76 6.16 -3.57 18.63
CA ASP A 76 4.89 -3.03 19.12
C ASP A 76 5.07 -2.30 20.45
N LEU A 77 4.51 -1.10 20.51
CA LEU A 77 4.43 -0.25 21.69
C LEU A 77 2.98 -0.19 22.18
N PRO A 78 2.76 0.04 23.48
CA PRO A 78 1.41 0.24 24.01
C PRO A 78 0.79 1.55 23.50
N ASP A 79 -0.54 1.61 23.50
CA ASP A 79 -1.30 2.78 23.00
C ASP A 79 -0.94 4.08 23.74
N ASP A 80 -0.58 3.99 25.02
CA ASP A 80 -0.21 5.11 25.89
C ASP A 80 1.28 5.52 25.77
N ALA A 81 2.07 4.86 24.92
CA ALA A 81 3.46 5.24 24.68
C ALA A 81 3.56 6.70 24.22
N THR A 82 4.43 7.47 24.87
CA THR A 82 4.63 8.90 24.61
C THR A 82 5.64 9.18 23.49
N SER A 83 6.38 8.16 23.05
CA SER A 83 7.34 8.23 21.94
C SER A 83 7.29 6.97 21.10
N TRP A 84 7.36 7.12 19.78
CA TRP A 84 7.39 6.02 18.80
C TRP A 84 8.09 6.52 17.53
N GLY A 85 8.69 5.61 16.77
CA GLY A 85 9.34 5.93 15.50
C GLY A 85 8.41 5.72 14.31
N MET A 86 7.42 4.83 14.45
CA MET A 86 6.54 4.46 13.34
C MET A 86 5.12 4.12 13.80
N VAL A 87 4.21 4.09 12.83
CA VAL A 87 2.83 3.60 13.01
C VAL A 87 2.55 2.54 11.94
N ARG A 88 2.10 1.36 12.37
CA ARG A 88 1.57 0.33 11.47
C ARG A 88 0.06 0.42 11.42
N ASP A 89 -0.48 0.40 10.20
CA ASP A 89 -1.90 0.13 9.96
C ASP A 89 -2.09 -1.39 9.92
N ASN A 90 -2.90 -1.95 10.82
CA ASN A 90 -3.14 -3.39 10.88
C ASN A 90 -4.09 -3.90 9.78
N ILE A 91 -4.83 -3.00 9.12
CA ILE A 91 -5.71 -3.36 8.00
C ILE A 91 -4.86 -3.61 6.75
N THR A 92 -3.98 -2.67 6.43
CA THR A 92 -3.13 -2.75 5.24
C THR A 92 -1.80 -3.47 5.51
N GLY A 93 -1.27 -3.41 6.72
CA GLY A 93 0.10 -3.84 7.02
C GLY A 93 1.16 -2.83 6.59
N LEU A 94 0.77 -1.66 6.07
CA LEU A 94 1.69 -0.57 5.77
C LEU A 94 2.23 0.05 7.06
N ILE A 95 3.49 0.48 7.01
CA ILE A 95 4.18 1.13 8.11
C ILE A 95 4.60 2.53 7.67
N TRP A 96 4.34 3.51 8.51
CA TRP A 96 4.64 4.92 8.28
C TRP A 96 5.65 5.41 9.32
N GLU A 97 6.69 6.08 8.86
CA GLU A 97 7.67 6.74 9.72
C GLU A 97 7.12 8.04 10.30
N VAL A 98 7.44 8.32 11.56
CA VAL A 98 7.24 9.63 12.18
C VAL A 98 8.45 10.50 11.92
N LYS A 99 8.25 11.62 11.23
CA LYS A 99 9.30 12.63 11.03
C LYS A 99 9.39 13.58 12.22
N THR A 100 10.60 14.08 12.49
CA THR A 100 10.96 14.98 13.59
C THR A 100 11.46 16.32 13.06
N ALA A 101 11.78 17.25 13.98
CA ALA A 101 12.46 18.50 13.65
C ALA A 101 11.80 19.36 12.55
N GLN A 102 10.46 19.45 12.52
CA GLN A 102 9.75 20.34 11.60
C GLN A 102 9.86 21.81 12.06
N ASP A 103 11.02 22.42 11.83
CA ASP A 103 11.37 23.78 12.25
C ASP A 103 11.74 24.72 11.08
N ASN A 104 11.62 24.23 9.84
CA ASN A 104 12.01 24.86 8.57
C ASN A 104 13.54 24.96 8.36
N ILE A 105 14.34 24.18 9.10
CA ILE A 105 15.79 24.13 8.96
C ILE A 105 16.18 22.71 8.55
N LYS A 106 16.64 22.56 7.30
CA LYS A 106 17.13 21.27 6.80
C LYS A 106 18.35 20.79 7.58
N ASN A 107 18.28 19.60 8.15
CA ASN A 107 19.42 18.88 8.68
C ASN A 107 19.61 17.50 8.02
N TYR A 108 20.39 17.43 6.95
CA TYR A 108 20.70 16.18 6.26
C TYR A 108 21.58 15.20 7.07
N SER A 109 22.08 15.59 8.25
CA SER A 109 22.71 14.65 9.18
C SER A 109 21.69 13.90 10.05
N ASP A 110 20.44 14.36 10.09
CA ASP A 110 19.29 13.67 10.68
C ASP A 110 18.33 13.21 9.56
N LEU A 111 18.29 11.90 9.29
CA LEU A 111 17.42 11.34 8.23
C LEU A 111 15.93 11.50 8.53
N HIS A 112 15.58 11.70 9.79
CA HIS A 112 14.20 11.79 10.27
C HIS A 112 13.66 13.23 10.27
N ASP A 113 14.52 14.21 9.96
CA ASP A 113 14.14 15.61 9.82
C ASP A 113 13.09 15.80 8.71
N ALA A 114 11.96 16.43 9.07
CA ALA A 114 10.80 16.65 8.23
C ALA A 114 11.00 17.71 7.14
N ASP A 115 11.99 18.58 7.29
CA ASP A 115 12.29 19.69 6.38
C ASP A 115 13.27 19.29 5.27
N ASN A 116 13.96 18.16 5.44
CA ASN A 116 14.82 17.58 4.41
C ASN A 116 14.04 17.34 3.11
N GLN A 117 14.65 17.72 1.98
CA GLN A 117 14.09 17.51 0.65
C GLN A 117 15.02 16.62 -0.15
N TYR A 118 14.45 15.63 -0.79
CA TYR A 118 15.15 14.66 -1.61
C TYR A 118 14.69 14.76 -3.06
N THR A 119 15.63 14.68 -4.00
CA THR A 119 15.27 14.48 -5.41
C THR A 119 14.91 13.02 -5.65
N TRP A 120 14.02 12.75 -6.59
CA TRP A 120 13.77 11.38 -7.03
C TRP A 120 14.92 10.92 -7.92
N TYR A 121 15.55 9.82 -7.53
CA TYR A 121 16.61 9.15 -8.27
C TYR A 121 16.53 7.62 -8.10
N ASP A 122 16.67 6.91 -9.20
CA ASP A 122 16.81 5.44 -9.26
C ASP A 122 17.84 5.08 -10.34
N SER A 123 19.04 4.69 -9.91
CA SER A 123 20.14 4.32 -10.81
C SER A 123 19.89 3.02 -11.59
N ASN A 124 18.95 2.18 -11.16
CA ASN A 124 18.71 0.88 -11.76
C ASN A 124 17.77 0.99 -12.99
N PRO A 125 18.27 0.69 -14.21
CA PRO A 125 17.50 0.83 -15.45
C PRO A 125 16.31 -0.14 -15.54
N MET A 126 16.25 -1.16 -14.68
CA MET A 126 15.13 -2.11 -14.63
C MET A 126 13.94 -1.58 -13.83
N THR A 127 14.16 -0.61 -12.94
CA THR A 127 13.14 -0.09 -12.01
C THR A 127 12.81 1.39 -12.24
N ASN A 128 13.72 2.14 -12.85
CA ASN A 128 13.54 3.58 -13.09
C ASN A 128 12.64 3.95 -14.28
N MET A 129 11.95 2.98 -14.88
CA MET A 129 11.02 3.18 -16.00
C MET A 129 11.61 3.95 -17.20
N GLY A 130 12.93 3.88 -17.41
CA GLY A 130 13.63 4.55 -18.50
C GLY A 130 14.06 6.00 -18.23
N ASN A 131 13.83 6.53 -17.01
CA ASN A 131 14.35 7.81 -16.58
C ASN A 131 14.90 7.70 -15.16
N PRO A 132 16.22 7.81 -14.93
CA PRO A 132 16.80 7.66 -13.60
C PRO A 132 16.46 8.82 -12.65
N GLY A 133 15.91 9.94 -13.13
CA GLY A 133 15.67 11.11 -12.29
C GLY A 133 16.92 11.99 -12.11
N LEU A 134 16.94 12.76 -11.02
CA LEU A 134 18.02 13.72 -10.73
C LEU A 134 18.81 13.25 -9.50
N SER A 135 20.08 12.91 -9.70
CA SER A 135 20.97 12.60 -8.58
C SER A 135 21.14 13.82 -7.67
N GLY A 136 20.97 13.59 -6.37
CA GLY A 136 20.97 14.60 -5.33
C GLY A 136 22.32 14.75 -4.64
N ASN A 137 23.37 14.03 -5.07
CA ASN A 137 24.70 14.04 -4.45
C ASN A 137 24.65 13.87 -2.92
N GLY A 138 24.10 12.75 -2.44
CA GLY A 138 23.89 12.47 -1.01
C GLY A 138 22.49 12.84 -0.50
N THR A 139 21.63 13.39 -1.35
CA THR A 139 20.29 13.91 -0.99
C THR A 139 19.20 13.51 -1.98
N ASP A 140 19.26 12.29 -2.51
CA ASP A 140 18.18 11.71 -3.31
C ASP A 140 17.52 10.50 -2.64
N THR A 141 16.46 9.97 -3.27
CA THR A 141 15.69 8.84 -2.74
C THR A 141 16.51 7.56 -2.60
N GLU A 142 17.48 7.32 -3.48
CA GLU A 142 18.34 6.14 -3.41
C GLU A 142 19.30 6.25 -2.20
N ASP A 143 19.90 7.41 -2.01
CA ASP A 143 20.73 7.71 -0.83
C ASP A 143 19.92 7.64 0.48
N PHE A 144 18.70 8.18 0.51
CA PHE A 144 17.82 8.14 1.68
C PHE A 144 17.50 6.69 2.07
N ILE A 145 17.05 5.87 1.12
CA ILE A 145 16.69 4.47 1.36
C ILE A 145 17.93 3.68 1.81
N LEU A 146 19.09 3.89 1.19
CA LEU A 146 20.34 3.25 1.59
C LEU A 146 20.70 3.58 3.05
N ASN A 147 20.65 4.85 3.43
CA ASN A 147 20.99 5.29 4.78
C ASN A 147 19.99 4.80 5.83
N LEU A 148 18.69 4.80 5.50
CA LEU A 148 17.63 4.27 6.34
C LEU A 148 17.78 2.76 6.57
N ASN A 149 18.14 2.02 5.52
CA ASN A 149 18.41 0.59 5.63
C ASN A 149 19.69 0.29 6.43
N ASN A 150 20.73 1.09 6.26
CA ASN A 150 21.97 0.96 7.04
C ASN A 150 21.76 1.23 8.54
N SER A 151 20.78 2.06 8.91
CA SER A 151 20.41 2.27 10.32
C SER A 151 19.55 1.14 10.90
N ASN A 152 19.11 0.18 10.08
CA ASN A 152 18.17 -0.89 10.42
C ASN A 152 16.83 -0.37 10.98
N PHE A 153 16.38 0.79 10.48
CA PHE A 153 15.07 1.32 10.84
C PHE A 153 13.97 0.41 10.29
N ALA A 154 13.00 0.04 11.13
CA ALA A 154 11.88 -0.84 10.77
C ALA A 154 12.26 -2.28 10.35
N VAL A 155 13.43 -2.77 10.76
CA VAL A 155 14.00 -4.07 10.36
C VAL A 155 14.49 -4.09 8.92
N PHE A 156 13.77 -3.58 7.90
CA PHE A 156 14.26 -3.18 6.55
C PHE A 156 13.19 -2.37 5.80
N SER A 157 13.57 -1.35 5.04
CA SER A 157 12.73 -0.69 4.02
C SER A 157 13.06 -1.27 2.63
N VAL A 158 12.05 -1.79 1.93
CA VAL A 158 12.15 -2.34 0.56
C VAL A 158 12.03 -1.27 -0.51
#